data_AF-A0A1F9WTA9-F1
#
_entry.id   AF-A0A1F9WTA9-F1
#
_cell.length_a   1.000
_cell.length_b   1.000
_cell.length_c   1.000
_cell.angle_alpha   90.00
_cell.angle_beta   90.00
_cell.angle_gamma   90.00
#
_symmetry.space_group_name_H-M   'P 1'
#
loop_
_entity.id
_entity.type
_entity.pdbx_description
1 polymer ?
#
loop_
_entity_poly.entity_id
_entity_poly.type
_entity_poly.pdbx_seq_one_letter_code
_entity_poly.pdbx_strand_id
1 'polypeptide(L)'
;MRRPDLLIMDAQYFEEEYPGRRSWGHSPFSYTVRLALEGGVRHLVLYHHDPAHFDAVLRRKLEMSRKIIRDLGGKMRCSLAREGARIVI
;
A
#
# COMPACT_ATOMS: atom_id res chain seq x y z
N MET A 1 -16.68 15.72 -1.96
CA MET A 1 -16.00 14.42 -1.80
C MET A 1 -15.35 14.37 -0.42
N ARG A 2 -15.59 13.33 0.39
CA ARG A 2 -14.98 13.19 1.73
C ARG A 2 -13.58 12.59 1.57
N ARG A 3 -12.59 13.17 2.25
CA ARG A 3 -11.23 12.63 2.33
C ARG A 3 -11.17 11.57 3.45
N PRO A 4 -10.65 10.36 3.22
CA PRO A 4 -10.53 9.36 4.27
C PRO A 4 -9.38 9.68 5.22
N ASP A 5 -9.62 9.43 6.50
CA ASP A 5 -8.60 9.57 7.54
C ASP A 5 -7.64 8.36 7.52
N LEU A 6 -8.19 7.19 7.22
CA LEU A 6 -7.51 5.90 7.14
C LEU A 6 -8.03 5.13 5.93
N LEU A 7 -7.13 4.53 5.16
CA LEU A 7 -7.44 3.54 4.13
C LEU A 7 -6.63 2.27 4.39
N ILE A 8 -7.30 1.12 4.45
CA ILE A 8 -6.67 -0.20 4.50
C ILE A 8 -6.98 -0.88 3.18
N MET A 9 -5.95 -1.23 2.40
CA MET A 9 -6.12 -1.78 1.06
C MET A 9 -5.02 -2.79 0.74
N ASP A 10 -5.32 -3.72 -0.17
CA ASP A 10 -4.39 -4.74 -0.60
C ASP A 10 -3.18 -4.14 -1.35
N ALA A 11 -2.05 -4.82 -1.24
CA ALA A 11 -0.78 -4.43 -1.84
C ALA A 11 0.05 -5.67 -2.21
N GLN A 12 -0.62 -6.66 -2.78
CA GLN A 12 -0.14 -8.03 -2.84
C GLN A 12 1.08 -8.20 -3.74
N TYR A 13 1.12 -7.46 -4.85
CA TYR A 13 2.11 -7.66 -5.90
C TYR A 13 3.06 -6.48 -6.05
N PHE A 14 4.23 -6.75 -6.61
CA PHE A 14 5.01 -5.76 -7.33
C PHE A 14 4.48 -5.59 -8.75
N GLU A 15 4.89 -4.51 -9.42
CA GLU A 15 4.47 -4.25 -10.81
C GLU A 15 4.98 -5.32 -11.77
N GLU A 16 6.16 -5.88 -11.51
CA GLU A 16 6.76 -6.92 -12.34
C GLU A 16 6.00 -8.26 -12.25
N GLU A 17 5.33 -8.51 -11.14
CA GLU A 17 4.51 -9.72 -10.95
C GLU A 17 3.11 -9.59 -11.56
N TYR A 18 2.63 -8.35 -11.68
CA TYR A 18 1.24 -8.07 -12.03
C TYR A 18 0.81 -8.63 -13.39
N PRO A 19 1.59 -8.57 -14.49
CA PRO A 19 1.19 -9.11 -15.78
C PRO A 19 0.74 -10.57 -15.73
N GLY A 20 1.39 -11.41 -14.91
CA GLY A 20 1.04 -12.82 -14.73
C GLY A 20 -0.11 -13.07 -13.75
N ARG A 21 -0.59 -12.03 -13.04
CA ARG A 21 -1.57 -12.14 -11.95
C ARG A 21 -2.78 -11.21 -12.09
N ARG A 22 -2.94 -10.53 -13.23
CA ARG A 22 -4.03 -9.55 -13.48
C ARG A 22 -5.44 -10.07 -13.18
N SER A 23 -5.72 -11.34 -13.44
CA SER A 23 -7.04 -11.94 -13.24
C SER A 23 -7.29 -12.47 -11.83
N TRP A 24 -6.32 -12.33 -10.92
CA TRP A 24 -6.39 -12.92 -9.58
C TRP A 24 -7.08 -12.00 -8.55
N GLY A 25 -7.45 -10.78 -8.95
CA GLY A 25 -8.23 -9.88 -8.10
C GLY A 25 -7.44 -9.07 -7.07
N HIS A 26 -6.13 -8.92 -7.26
CA HIS A 26 -5.26 -8.17 -6.34
C HIS A 26 -4.41 -7.11 -7.05
N SER A 27 -4.01 -6.09 -6.30
CA SER A 27 -3.38 -4.87 -6.80
C SER A 27 -1.86 -4.85 -6.57
N PRO A 28 -1.09 -4.22 -7.48
CA PRO A 28 0.27 -3.79 -7.18
C PRO A 28 0.27 -2.75 -6.06
N PHE A 29 1.25 -2.80 -5.16
CA PHE A 29 1.32 -1.83 -4.05
C PHE A 29 1.38 -0.37 -4.53
N SER A 30 2.03 -0.11 -5.66
CA SER A 30 2.19 1.21 -6.28
C SER A 30 0.87 1.77 -6.78
N TYR A 31 -0.03 0.93 -7.30
CA TYR A 31 -1.38 1.34 -7.66
C TYR A 31 -2.14 1.81 -6.41
N THR A 32 -2.13 1.00 -5.35
CA THR A 32 -2.76 1.33 -4.06
C THR A 32 -2.25 2.65 -3.48
N VAL A 33 -0.93 2.89 -3.55
CA VAL A 33 -0.32 4.15 -3.06
C VAL A 33 -0.80 5.36 -3.87
N ARG A 34 -0.81 5.27 -5.21
CA ARG A 34 -1.26 6.37 -6.08
C ARG A 34 -2.74 6.68 -5.88
N LEU A 35 -3.57 5.65 -5.82
CA LEU A 35 -5.01 5.78 -5.58
C LEU A 35 -5.29 6.47 -4.23
N ALA A 36 -4.58 6.08 -3.18
CA ALA A 36 -4.73 6.69 -1.86
C ALA A 36 -4.29 8.17 -1.84
N LEU A 37 -3.21 8.50 -2.55
CA LEU A 37 -2.75 9.89 -2.70
C LEU A 37 -3.77 10.75 -3.46
N GLU A 38 -4.28 10.26 -4.59
CA GLU A 38 -5.31 10.94 -5.39
C GLU A 38 -6.60 11.13 -4.59
N GLY A 39 -6.98 10.13 -3.78
CA GLY A 39 -8.11 10.20 -2.86
C GLY A 39 -7.91 11.14 -1.66
N GLY A 40 -6.71 11.70 -1.48
CA GLY A 40 -6.41 12.61 -0.37
C GLY A 40 -6.41 11.93 0.99
N VAL A 41 -6.07 10.64 1.05
CA VAL A 41 -6.00 9.84 2.28
C VAL A 41 -4.92 10.39 3.23
N ARG A 42 -5.21 10.49 4.53
CA ARG A 42 -4.20 10.89 5.53
C ARG A 42 -3.24 9.75 5.89
N HIS A 43 -3.75 8.53 6.04
CA HIS A 43 -2.97 7.34 6.39
C HIS A 43 -3.39 6.12 5.57
N LEU A 44 -2.46 5.58 4.77
CA LEU A 44 -2.59 4.31 4.08
C LEU A 44 -1.94 3.17 4.87
N VAL A 45 -2.66 2.06 5.01
CA VAL A 45 -2.16 0.80 5.56
C VAL A 45 -2.20 -0.26 4.46
N LEU A 46 -1.02 -0.75 4.08
CA LEU A 46 -0.88 -1.83 3.12
C LEU A 46 -1.22 -3.16 3.80
N TYR A 47 -2.19 -3.89 3.27
CA TYR A 47 -2.67 -5.17 3.78
C TYR A 47 -2.58 -6.27 2.70
N HIS A 48 -2.93 -7.51 3.08
CA HIS A 48 -3.08 -8.64 2.16
C HIS A 48 -1.86 -8.86 1.26
N HIS A 49 -0.69 -9.00 1.90
CA HIS A 49 0.53 -9.33 1.18
C HIS A 49 0.49 -10.76 0.67
N ASP A 50 1.31 -11.05 -0.35
CA ASP A 50 1.40 -12.41 -0.88
C ASP A 50 2.02 -13.33 0.18
N PRO A 51 1.49 -14.53 0.43
CA PRO A 51 2.06 -15.45 1.42
C PRO A 51 3.53 -15.81 1.16
N ALA A 52 4.01 -15.71 -0.08
CA ALA A 52 5.42 -15.92 -0.43
C ALA A 52 6.32 -14.70 -0.14
N HIS A 53 5.75 -13.55 0.23
CA HIS A 53 6.47 -12.33 0.55
C HIS A 53 6.77 -12.21 2.04
N PHE A 54 7.97 -12.62 2.43
CA PHE A 54 8.48 -12.46 3.79
C PHE A 54 8.87 -11.02 4.15
N ASP A 55 9.18 -10.78 5.41
CA ASP A 55 9.48 -9.48 6.02
C ASP A 55 10.36 -8.55 5.18
N ALA A 56 11.46 -9.05 4.60
CA ALA A 56 12.37 -8.25 3.79
C ALA A 56 11.67 -7.66 2.56
N VAL A 57 10.80 -8.44 1.94
CA VAL A 57 10.01 -8.03 0.78
C VAL A 57 8.97 -7.00 1.18
N LEU A 58 8.30 -7.20 2.32
CA LEU A 58 7.32 -6.24 2.83
C LEU A 58 7.96 -4.89 3.18
N ARG A 59 9.14 -4.92 3.82
CA ARG A 59 9.93 -3.71 4.11
C ARG A 59 10.30 -2.97 2.82
N ARG A 60 10.75 -3.69 1.81
CA ARG A 60 11.05 -3.11 0.47
C ARG A 60 9.81 -2.43 -0.13
N LYS A 61 8.64 -3.09 -0.09
CA LYS A 61 7.38 -2.47 -0.56
C LYS A 61 7.05 -1.19 0.20
N LEU A 62 7.21 -1.20 1.53
CA LEU A 62 6.96 -0.02 2.37
C LEU A 62 7.91 1.13 2.02
N GLU A 63 9.20 0.86 1.82
CA GLU A 63 10.20 1.85 1.42
C GLU A 63 9.89 2.44 0.04
N MET A 64 9.57 1.60 -0.95
CA MET A 64 9.16 2.02 -2.28
C MET A 64 7.87 2.84 -2.24
N SER A 65 6.88 2.44 -1.43
CA SER A 65 5.63 3.18 -1.22
C SER A 65 5.89 4.58 -0.69
N ARG A 66 6.73 4.69 0.35
CA ARG A 66 7.14 5.99 0.91
C ARG A 66 7.92 6.82 -0.10
N LYS A 67 8.72 6.19 -0.96
CA LYS A 67 9.42 6.88 -2.04
C LYS A 67 8.42 7.47 -3.05
N ILE A 68 7.45 6.69 -3.52
CA ILE A 68 6.39 7.16 -4.43
C ILE A 68 5.65 8.37 -3.83
N ILE A 69 5.30 8.30 -2.54
CA ILE A 69 4.63 9.42 -1.84
C ILE A 69 5.49 10.69 -1.86
N ARG A 70 6.79 10.57 -1.55
CA ARG A 70 7.71 11.72 -1.58
C ARG A 70 7.92 12.27 -2.98
N ASP A 71 8.13 11.40 -3.96
CA ASP A 71 8.37 11.79 -5.36
C ASP A 71 7.16 12.54 -5.94
N LEU A 72 5.95 12.22 -5.49
CA LEU A 72 4.70 12.89 -5.87
C LEU A 72 4.36 14.11 -4.96
N GLY A 73 5.27 14.52 -4.08
CA GLY A 73 5.06 15.67 -3.18
C GLY A 73 4.00 15.46 -2.08
N GLY A 74 3.58 14.21 -1.84
CA GLY A 74 2.57 13.86 -0.86
C GLY A 74 3.09 13.82 0.57
N LYS A 75 2.18 14.02 1.54
CA LYS A 75 2.44 13.91 2.99
C LYS A 75 1.70 12.75 3.67
N MET A 76 1.08 11.87 2.87
CA MET A 76 0.32 10.72 3.36
C MET A 76 1.21 9.78 4.18
N ARG A 77 0.77 9.37 5.38
CA ARG A 77 1.46 8.32 6.15
C ARG A 77 1.24 6.97 5.47
N CYS A 78 2.26 6.13 5.46
CA CYS A 78 2.16 4.76 4.93
C CYS A 78 2.82 3.76 5.89
N SER A 79 2.10 2.69 6.21
CA SER A 79 2.52 1.59 7.08
C SER A 79 2.10 0.23 6.53
N LEU A 80 2.79 -0.83 6.94
CA LEU A 80 2.33 -2.20 6.76
C LEU A 80 1.36 -2.54 7.88
N ALA A 81 0.28 -3.26 7.55
CA ALA A 81 -0.50 -3.96 8.54
C ALA A 81 0.35 -5.08 9.18
N ARG A 82 0.06 -5.38 10.44
CA ARG A 82 0.65 -6.51 11.18
C ARG A 82 -0.40 -7.07 12.12
N GLU A 83 -0.42 -8.38 12.28
CA GLU A 83 -1.26 -9.08 13.24
C GLU A 83 -1.08 -8.49 14.65
N GLY A 84 -2.20 -8.31 15.35
CA GLY A 84 -2.22 -7.70 16.68
C GLY A 84 -1.94 -6.19 16.72
N ALA A 85 -1.68 -5.52 15.60
CA ALA A 85 -1.54 -4.06 15.57
C ALA A 85 -2.89 -3.36 15.81
N ARG A 86 -2.83 -2.18 16.44
CA ARG A 86 -3.99 -1.31 16.68
C ARG A 86 -3.69 0.07 16.10
N ILE A 87 -4.65 0.64 15.39
CA ILE A 87 -4.61 2.01 14.86
C ILE A 87 -5.79 2.77 15.49
N VAL A 88 -5.53 3.96 16.01
CA VAL A 88 -6.54 4.85 16.58
C VAL A 88 -6.69 6.04 15.62
N ILE A 89 -7.94 6.36 15.26
CA ILE A 89 -8.33 7.38 14.28
C ILE A 89 -9.05 8.53 14.96
#